data_AF-A0A929NWW5-F1
#
_entry.id   AF-A0A929NWW5-F1
#
_cell.length_a   1.000
_cell.length_b   1.000
_cell.length_c   1.000
_cell.angle_alpha   90.00
_cell.angle_beta   90.00
_cell.angle_gamma   90.00
#
_symmetry.space_group_name_H-M   'P 1'
#
loop_
_entity.id
_entity.type
_entity.pdbx_description
1 polymer ?
#
loop_
_entity_poly.entity_id
_entity_poly.type
_entity_poly.pdbx_seq_one_letter_code
_entity_poly.pdbx_strand_id
1 'polypeptide(L)'
;MNHNKYDQTLALAGIYQAASLVKQIANSGVANSAHIESSLETLFRFDADSVEEVYGSVAGVSHGVKILLQHLNDAASKDTEITKYVVSLIMLEKKLSNNKTMLDDISKRLDKIESQFEFFSLCHENTFAK
;
A
#
# COMPACT_ATOMS: atom_id res chain seq x y z
N MET A 1 -14.78 -11.20 4.87
CA MET A 1 -14.96 -10.01 4.03
C MET A 1 -15.86 -10.34 2.85
N ASN A 2 -16.91 -9.56 2.58
CA ASN A 2 -17.74 -9.72 1.39
C ASN A 2 -17.07 -8.95 0.24
N HIS A 3 -16.62 -9.64 -0.82
CA HIS A 3 -15.86 -9.02 -1.90
C HIS A 3 -16.78 -8.28 -2.87
N ASN A 4 -17.35 -7.16 -2.43
CA ASN A 4 -18.11 -6.28 -3.32
C ASN A 4 -17.14 -5.49 -4.23
N LYS A 5 -17.67 -4.85 -5.28
CA LYS A 5 -16.85 -4.07 -6.21
C LYS A 5 -16.16 -2.87 -5.55
N TYR A 6 -16.74 -2.34 -4.48
CA TYR A 6 -16.20 -1.22 -3.73
C TYR A 6 -14.89 -1.62 -3.04
N ASP A 7 -14.92 -2.70 -2.27
CA ASP A 7 -13.75 -3.28 -1.58
C ASP A 7 -12.64 -3.66 -2.56
N GLN A 8 -13.01 -4.29 -3.69
CA GLN A 8 -12.05 -4.61 -4.76
C GLN A 8 -11.40 -3.37 -5.37
N THR A 9 -12.17 -2.29 -5.51
CA THR A 9 -11.67 -1.02 -6.07
C THR A 9 -10.71 -0.36 -5.09
N LEU A 10 -11.03 -0.32 -3.80
CA LEU A 10 -10.16 0.25 -2.77
C LEU A 10 -8.85 -0.54 -2.64
N ALA A 11 -8.92 -1.87 -2.60
CA ALA A 11 -7.73 -2.72 -2.54
C ALA A 11 -6.82 -2.51 -3.76
N LEU A 12 -7.40 -2.46 -4.97
CA LEU A 12 -6.63 -2.19 -6.18
C LEU A 12 -6.04 -0.78 -6.17
N ALA A 13 -6.80 0.22 -5.72
CA ALA A 13 -6.32 1.59 -5.57
C ALA A 13 -5.10 1.66 -4.64
N GLY A 14 -5.07 0.89 -3.53
CA GLY A 14 -3.90 0.81 -2.66
C GLY A 14 -2.64 0.33 -3.36
N ILE A 15 -2.75 -0.66 -4.27
CA ILE A 15 -1.60 -1.13 -5.07
C ILE A 15 -1.10 -0.01 -5.99
N TYR A 16 -2.02 0.73 -6.63
CA TYR A 16 -1.68 1.88 -7.46
C TYR A 16 -1.07 3.04 -6.66
N GLN A 17 -1.55 3.27 -5.43
CA GLN A 17 -0.98 4.25 -4.51
C GLN A 17 0.49 3.92 -4.21
N ALA A 18 0.76 2.70 -3.76
CA ALA A 18 2.11 2.24 -3.46
C ALA A 18 3.04 2.35 -4.69
N ALA A 19 2.61 1.86 -5.85
CA ALA A 19 3.37 1.94 -7.08
C ALA A 19 3.69 3.40 -7.50
N SER A 20 2.72 4.30 -7.39
CA SER A 20 2.91 5.71 -7.72
C SER A 20 3.86 6.41 -6.75
N LEU A 21 3.75 6.14 -5.45
CA LEU A 21 4.63 6.73 -4.43
C LEU A 21 6.08 6.25 -4.59
N VAL A 22 6.29 4.95 -4.83
CA VAL A 22 7.63 4.40 -5.10
C VAL A 22 8.25 5.06 -6.32
N LYS A 23 7.49 5.21 -7.42
CA LYS A 23 7.97 5.91 -8.62
C LYS A 23 8.37 7.36 -8.34
N GLN A 24 7.56 8.10 -7.58
CA GLN A 24 7.85 9.49 -7.23
C GLN A 24 9.15 9.60 -6.41
N ILE A 25 9.30 8.76 -5.39
CA ILE A 25 10.50 8.70 -4.56
C ILE A 25 11.73 8.33 -5.41
N ALA A 26 11.62 7.32 -6.27
CA ALA A 26 12.73 6.87 -7.11
C ALA A 26 13.22 7.96 -8.09
N ASN A 27 12.30 8.75 -8.67
CA ASN A 27 12.63 9.72 -9.71
C ASN A 27 12.91 11.14 -9.18
N SER A 28 12.33 11.52 -8.05
CA SER A 28 12.41 12.89 -7.51
C SER A 28 12.90 12.97 -6.08
N GLY A 29 13.08 11.85 -5.40
CA GLY A 29 13.47 11.78 -3.99
C GLY A 29 12.37 12.14 -2.99
N VAL A 30 11.19 12.56 -3.46
CA VAL A 30 10.09 13.02 -2.61
C VAL A 30 8.74 12.48 -3.12
N ALA A 31 7.80 12.31 -2.19
CA ALA A 31 6.37 12.13 -2.49
C ALA A 31 5.56 12.74 -1.35
N ASN A 32 4.25 12.89 -1.53
CA ASN A 32 3.38 13.47 -0.51
C ASN A 32 3.44 12.64 0.79
N SER A 33 3.90 13.26 1.88
CA SER A 33 4.12 12.60 3.17
C SER A 33 2.85 11.97 3.75
N ALA A 34 1.69 12.62 3.61
CA ALA A 34 0.42 12.07 4.12
C ALA A 34 -0.01 10.82 3.34
N HIS A 35 0.29 10.74 2.03
CA HIS A 35 0.02 9.54 1.24
C HIS A 35 1.00 8.39 1.56
N ILE A 36 2.25 8.71 1.89
CA ILE A 36 3.23 7.74 2.41
C ILE A 36 2.74 7.20 3.75
N GLU A 37 2.45 8.09 4.70
CA GLU A 37 2.02 7.74 6.05
C GLU A 37 0.77 6.86 6.03
N SER A 38 -0.29 7.27 5.34
CA SER A 38 -1.51 6.45 5.17
C SER A 38 -1.25 5.09 4.51
N SER A 39 -0.27 4.98 3.61
CA SER A 39 0.09 3.69 3.01
C SER A 39 0.84 2.78 4.00
N LEU A 40 1.70 3.36 4.84
CA LEU A 40 2.46 2.62 5.86
C LEU A 40 1.59 2.19 7.03
N GLU A 41 0.66 3.04 7.46
CA GLU A 41 -0.30 2.70 8.52
C GLU A 41 -1.06 1.41 8.20
N THR A 42 -1.36 1.14 6.93
CA THR A 42 -2.07 -0.08 6.51
C THR A 42 -1.36 -1.37 6.92
N LEU A 43 -0.04 -1.33 7.09
CA LEU A 43 0.76 -2.49 7.51
C LEU A 43 0.52 -2.90 8.96
N PHE A 44 -0.08 -2.01 9.76
CA PHE A 44 -0.29 -2.16 11.19
C PHE A 44 -1.77 -2.14 11.59
N ARG A 45 -2.68 -2.22 10.60
CA ARG A 45 -4.12 -2.34 10.86
C ARG A 45 -4.55 -3.80 10.80
N PHE A 46 -4.16 -4.56 11.82
CA PHE A 46 -4.39 -6.00 11.89
C PHE A 46 -5.88 -6.36 12.03
N ASP A 47 -6.65 -5.55 12.76
CA ASP A 47 -8.04 -5.81 13.13
C ASP A 47 -9.04 -4.92 12.37
N ALA A 48 -8.96 -4.87 11.03
CA ALA A 48 -9.89 -4.10 10.21
C ALA A 48 -11.13 -4.92 9.79
N ASP A 49 -12.33 -4.37 9.97
CA ASP A 49 -13.60 -5.03 9.62
C ASP A 49 -13.98 -4.82 8.15
N SER A 50 -13.35 -3.85 7.47
CA SER A 50 -13.54 -3.55 6.04
C SER A 50 -12.26 -3.11 5.35
N VAL A 51 -12.24 -3.18 4.00
CA VAL A 51 -11.11 -2.66 3.21
C VAL A 51 -10.92 -1.15 3.41
N GLU A 52 -12.01 -0.40 3.61
CA GLU A 52 -11.92 1.03 3.88
C GLU A 52 -11.18 1.32 5.20
N GLU A 53 -11.44 0.53 6.24
CA GLU A 53 -10.78 0.67 7.54
C GLU A 53 -9.28 0.33 7.50
N VAL A 54 -8.84 -0.54 6.59
CA VAL A 54 -7.41 -0.80 6.32
C VAL A 54 -6.70 0.49 5.89
N TYR A 55 -7.39 1.39 5.19
CA TYR A 55 -6.87 2.72 4.82
C TYR A 55 -7.33 3.84 5.78
N GLY A 56 -8.05 3.48 6.85
CA GLY A 56 -8.71 4.38 7.80
C GLY A 56 -9.92 5.14 7.29
N SER A 57 -9.93 5.49 6.01
CA SER A 57 -11.09 5.94 5.26
C SER A 57 -10.73 5.94 3.77
N VAL A 58 -11.69 6.22 2.90
CA VAL A 58 -11.40 6.48 1.47
C VAL A 58 -10.32 7.56 1.25
N ALA A 59 -10.21 8.53 2.17
CA ALA A 59 -9.20 9.59 2.06
C ALA A 59 -7.76 9.03 2.10
N GLY A 60 -7.52 7.96 2.87
CA GLY A 60 -6.22 7.29 3.00
C GLY A 60 -5.75 6.58 1.74
N VAL A 61 -6.66 6.31 0.78
CA VAL A 61 -6.33 5.68 -0.52
C VAL A 61 -6.69 6.58 -1.71
N SER A 62 -7.02 7.84 -1.46
CA SER A 62 -7.52 8.79 -2.45
C SER A 62 -6.54 9.02 -3.62
N HIS A 63 -5.23 9.01 -3.35
CA HIS A 63 -4.19 9.10 -4.38
C HIS A 63 -4.22 7.88 -5.30
N GLY A 64 -4.27 6.68 -4.72
CA GLY A 64 -4.44 5.43 -5.46
C GLY A 64 -5.67 5.41 -6.35
N VAL A 65 -6.80 5.89 -5.85
CA VAL A 65 -8.06 5.99 -6.61
C VAL A 65 -7.89 6.90 -7.82
N LYS A 66 -7.23 8.05 -7.64
CA LYS A 66 -6.95 8.99 -8.73
C LYS A 66 -6.04 8.37 -9.80
N ILE A 67 -4.95 7.71 -9.41
CA ILE A 67 -4.03 7.07 -10.36
C ILE A 67 -4.74 5.93 -11.11
N LEU A 68 -5.51 5.10 -10.40
CA LEU A 68 -6.30 4.03 -11.00
C LEU A 68 -7.29 4.58 -12.03
N LEU A 69 -8.02 5.64 -11.69
CA LEU A 69 -8.99 6.27 -12.59
C LEU A 69 -8.33 6.81 -13.86
N GLN A 70 -7.16 7.46 -13.73
CA GLN A 70 -6.38 7.95 -14.88
C GLN A 70 -6.00 6.80 -15.82
N HIS A 71 -5.56 5.67 -15.27
CA HIS A 71 -5.20 4.50 -16.07
C HIS A 71 -6.40 3.83 -16.75
N LEU A 72 -7.59 3.88 -16.15
CA LEU A 72 -8.79 3.29 -16.75
C LEU A 72 -9.38 4.17 -17.86
N ASN A 73 -9.35 5.49 -17.70
CA ASN A 73 -10.05 6.42 -18.60
C ASN A 73 -9.24 6.83 -19.82
N ASP A 74 -7.91 6.92 -19.72
CA ASP A 74 -7.10 7.48 -20.80
C ASP A 74 -5.88 6.59 -21.10
N ALA A 75 -5.94 5.93 -22.25
CA ALA A 75 -4.88 5.05 -22.72
C ALA A 75 -3.58 5.80 -23.06
N ALA A 76 -3.65 7.09 -23.41
CA ALA A 76 -2.48 7.92 -23.70
C ALA A 76 -1.79 8.40 -22.41
N SER A 77 -2.55 8.57 -21.31
CA SER A 77 -2.00 8.93 -20.00
C SER A 77 -1.57 7.71 -19.16
N LYS A 78 -1.63 6.49 -19.70
CA LYS A 78 -1.21 5.29 -18.97
C LYS A 78 0.29 5.32 -18.71
N ASP A 79 0.64 5.42 -17.43
CA ASP A 79 2.02 5.31 -17.00
C ASP A 79 2.46 3.84 -17.05
N THR A 80 3.25 3.50 -18.07
CA THR A 80 3.70 2.13 -18.28
C THR A 80 4.60 1.62 -17.15
N GLU A 81 5.29 2.51 -16.43
CA GLU A 81 6.14 2.14 -15.28
C GLU A 81 5.29 1.76 -14.07
N ILE A 82 4.28 2.58 -13.74
CA ILE A 82 3.31 2.25 -12.69
C ILE A 82 2.62 0.91 -13.01
N THR A 83 2.25 0.69 -14.28
CA THR A 83 1.64 -0.58 -14.71
C THR A 83 2.56 -1.78 -14.47
N LYS A 84 3.86 -1.64 -14.78
CA LYS A 84 4.87 -2.69 -14.51
C LYS A 84 5.01 -2.96 -13.02
N TYR A 85 5.03 -1.93 -12.18
CA TYR A 85 5.10 -2.08 -10.73
C TYR A 85 3.86 -2.79 -10.17
N VAL A 86 2.65 -2.37 -10.58
CA VAL A 86 1.39 -3.02 -10.16
C VAL A 86 1.38 -4.51 -10.52
N VAL A 87 1.74 -4.87 -11.75
CA VAL A 87 1.80 -6.29 -12.17
C VAL A 87 2.83 -7.06 -11.35
N SER A 88 4.01 -6.47 -11.13
CA SER A 88 5.07 -7.09 -10.35
C SER A 88 4.66 -7.33 -8.89
N LEU A 89 3.96 -6.37 -8.27
CA LEU A 89 3.41 -6.48 -6.91
C LEU A 89 2.38 -7.60 -6.82
N ILE A 90 1.44 -7.69 -7.77
CA ILE A 90 0.43 -8.78 -7.80
C ILE A 90 1.10 -10.14 -7.97
N MET A 91 2.10 -10.25 -8.85
CA MET A 91 2.85 -11.49 -9.03
C MET A 91 3.64 -11.88 -7.78
N LEU A 92 4.20 -10.91 -7.06
CA LEU A 92 4.93 -11.12 -5.82
C LEU A 92 4.00 -11.54 -4.68
N GLU A 93 2.86 -10.87 -4.53
CA GLU A 93 1.81 -11.24 -3.58
C GLU A 93 1.39 -12.69 -3.81
N LYS A 94 1.14 -13.09 -5.06
CA LYS A 94 0.76 -14.49 -5.38
C LYS A 94 1.84 -15.49 -4.97
N LYS A 95 3.13 -15.13 -5.07
CA LYS A 95 4.22 -16.00 -4.58
C LYS A 95 4.23 -16.04 -3.05
N LEU A 96 4.03 -14.89 -2.42
CA LEU A 96 4.02 -14.74 -0.97
C LEU A 96 2.85 -15.51 -0.34
N SER A 97 1.64 -15.42 -0.88
CA SER A 97 0.45 -16.14 -0.38
C SER A 97 0.58 -17.65 -0.47
N ASN A 98 1.39 -18.17 -1.41
CA ASN A 98 1.73 -19.58 -1.49
C ASN A 98 2.87 -20.01 -0.53
N ASN A 99 3.55 -19.06 0.12
CA ASN A 99 4.62 -19.30 1.08
C ASN A 99 4.19 -18.91 2.51
N LYS A 100 3.51 -19.84 3.18
CA LYS A 100 2.98 -19.64 4.54
C LYS A 100 4.07 -19.27 5.57
N THR A 101 5.26 -19.85 5.45
CA THR A 101 6.37 -19.55 6.36
C THR A 101 6.81 -18.09 6.22
N MET A 102 6.98 -17.61 4.99
CA MET A 102 7.34 -16.20 4.76
C MET A 102 6.25 -15.24 5.24
N LEU A 103 4.97 -15.57 5.03
CA LEU A 103 3.86 -14.76 5.53
C LEU A 103 3.85 -14.67 7.07
N ASP A 104 4.07 -15.79 7.75
CA ASP A 104 4.17 -15.85 9.21
C ASP A 104 5.38 -15.04 9.73
N ASP A 105 6.52 -15.14 9.05
CA ASP A 105 7.71 -14.34 9.37
C ASP A 105 7.48 -12.83 9.19
N ILE A 106 6.79 -12.42 8.12
CA ILE A 106 6.41 -11.02 7.90
C ILE A 106 5.48 -10.54 9.01
N SER A 107 4.45 -11.32 9.35
CA SER A 107 3.47 -10.97 10.38
C SER A 107 4.16 -10.74 11.73
N LYS A 108 4.99 -11.70 12.18
CA LYS A 108 5.77 -11.57 13.43
C LYS A 108 6.70 -10.36 13.45
N ARG A 109 7.25 -9.98 12.29
CA ARG A 109 8.11 -8.79 12.18
C ARG A 109 7.30 -7.51 12.29
N LEU A 110 6.12 -7.45 11.68
CA LEU A 110 5.21 -6.32 11.81
C LEU A 110 4.75 -6.14 13.26
N ASP A 111 4.35 -7.21 13.96
CA ASP A 111 4.00 -7.19 15.39
C ASP A 111 5.16 -6.61 16.24
N LYS A 112 6.39 -7.03 15.94
CA LYS A 112 7.58 -6.54 16.65
C LYS A 112 7.85 -5.06 16.37
N ILE A 113 7.60 -4.57 15.16
CA ILE A 113 7.74 -3.15 14.82
C ILE A 113 6.65 -2.34 15.52
N GLU A 114 5.41 -2.85 15.56
CA GLU A 114 4.27 -2.18 16.20
C GLU A 114 4.54 -1.86 17.68
N SER A 115 5.08 -2.83 18.43
CA SER A 115 5.44 -2.63 19.85
C SER A 115 6.44 -1.49 20.12
N GLN A 116 7.06 -0.93 19.08
CA GLN A 116 8.03 0.17 19.18
C GLN A 116 7.42 1.54 18.84
N PHE A 117 6.17 1.61 18.37
CA PHE A 117 5.49 2.88 18.08
C PHE A 117 5.26 3.74 19.32
N GLU A 118 5.29 3.16 20.52
CA GLU A 118 5.23 3.92 21.77
C GLU A 118 6.39 4.94 21.91
N PHE A 119 7.49 4.76 21.15
CA PHE A 119 8.69 5.60 21.24
C PHE A 119 9.02 6.40 19.97
N PHE A 120 8.54 5.97 18.79
CA PHE A 120 8.85 6.64 17.52
C PHE A 120 7.63 6.64 16.57
N SER A 121 7.36 7.79 15.93
CA SER A 121 6.36 7.88 14.86
C SER A 121 6.70 6.96 13.68
N LEU A 122 5.69 6.48 12.96
CA LEU A 122 5.82 5.62 11.75
C LEU A 122 6.85 6.13 10.74
N CYS A 123 6.94 7.44 10.53
CA CYS A 123 7.86 8.05 9.58
C CYS A 123 9.24 8.42 10.15
N HIS A 124 9.59 7.98 11.36
CA HIS A 124 10.94 8.17 11.90
C HIS A 124 11.94 7.26 11.15
N GLU A 125 13.14 7.76 10.85
CA GLU A 125 14.17 7.06 10.06
C GLU A 125 14.45 5.63 10.58
N ASN A 126 14.57 5.48 11.90
CA ASN A 126 14.80 4.18 12.56
C ASN A 126 13.66 3.16 12.39
N THR A 127 12.43 3.61 12.17
CA THR A 127 11.28 2.74 11.90
C THR A 127 11.27 2.35 10.42
N PHE A 128 11.56 3.30 9.52
CA PHE A 128 11.60 3.10 8.08
C PHE A 128 12.69 2.11 7.61
N ALA A 129 13.79 1.99 8.36
CA ALA A 129 14.94 1.16 7.99
C ALA A 129 14.83 -0.32 8.39
N LYS A 130 13.78 -0.74 9.11
CA LYS A 130 13.60 -2.10 9.65
C LYS A 130 12.75 -2.99 8.75
#